data_AF-A0A948C7Y5-F1
#
_entry.id   AF-A0A948C7Y5-F1
#
_cell.length_a   1.000
_cell.length_b   1.000
_cell.length_c   1.000
_cell.angle_alpha   90.00
_cell.angle_beta   90.00
_cell.angle_gamma   90.00
#
_symmetry.space_group_name_H-M   'P 1'
#
loop_
_entity.id
_entity.type
_entity.pdbx_description
1 polymer ?
#
loop_
_entity_poly.entity_id
_entity_poly.type
_entity_poly.pdbx_seq_one_letter_code
_entity_poly.pdbx_strand_id
1 'polypeptide(L)' 'MLNKFKKYIQDVKKELKKVSWSDRRMVWNSTILVLILSGVSAVYIGLVDLLFSTILSNILK' A
#
# COMPACT_ATOMS: atom_id res chain seq x y z
N MET A 1 -29.41 -25.85 11.02
CA MET A 1 -28.20 -25.27 10.37
C MET A 1 -28.05 -23.75 10.59
N LEU A 2 -29.13 -22.96 10.52
CA LEU A 2 -29.12 -21.50 10.75
C LEU A 2 -28.48 -21.05 12.09
N ASN A 3 -28.68 -21.79 13.19
CA ASN A 3 -28.07 -21.45 14.48
C ASN A 3 -26.53 -21.59 14.50
N LYS A 4 -25.94 -22.51 13.74
CA LYS A 4 -24.47 -22.64 13.65
C LYS A 4 -23.86 -21.44 12.94
N PHE A 5 -24.51 -20.96 11.87
CA PHE A 5 -24.05 -19.80 11.11
C PHE A 5 -24.12 -18.50 11.92
N LYS A 6 -25.20 -18.31 12.69
CA LYS A 6 -25.32 -17.20 13.65
C LYS A 6 -24.21 -17.23 14.70
N LYS A 7 -23.90 -18.41 15.25
CA LYS A 7 -22.81 -18.60 16.22
C LYS A 7 -21.45 -18.28 15.61
N TYR A 8 -21.18 -18.76 14.40
CA TYR A 8 -19.94 -18.50 13.66
C TYR A 8 -19.68 -17.00 13.44
N ILE A 9 -20.69 -16.23 12.99
CA ILE A 9 -20.57 -14.77 12.84
C ILE A 9 -20.30 -14.09 14.19
N GLN A 10 -20.91 -14.59 15.27
CA GLN A 10 -20.75 -14.05 16.61
C GLN A 10 -19.34 -14.31 17.17
N ASP A 11 -18.78 -15.48 16.88
CA ASP A 11 -17.43 -15.88 17.27
C ASP A 11 -16.38 -15.11 16.44
N VAL A 12 -16.56 -14.97 15.13
CA VAL A 12 -15.72 -14.12 14.26
C VAL A 12 -15.72 -12.67 14.75
N LYS A 13 -16.89 -12.12 15.13
CA LYS A 13 -16.98 -10.76 15.69
C LYS A 13 -16.24 -10.62 17.04
N LYS A 14 -16.19 -11.68 17.85
CA LYS A 14 -15.42 -11.71 19.11
C LYS A 14 -13.91 -11.74 18.85
N GLU A 15 -13.44 -12.51 17.86
CA GLU A 15 -12.03 -12.59 17.49
C GLU A 15 -11.54 -11.31 16.79
N LEU A 16 -12.35 -10.72 15.90
CA LEU A 16 -12.06 -9.43 15.27
C LEU A 16 -11.94 -8.28 16.29
N LYS A 17 -12.59 -8.39 17.46
CA LYS A 17 -12.41 -7.44 18.57
C LYS A 17 -11.09 -7.60 19.32
N LYS A 18 -10.46 -8.78 19.27
CA LYS A 18 -9.11 -9.00 19.81
C LYS A 18 -8.01 -8.54 18.87
N VAL A 19 -8.35 -8.26 17.60
CA VAL A 19 -7.41 -7.65 16.67
C VAL A 19 -7.10 -6.24 17.18
N SER A 20 -5.88 -6.07 17.67
CA SER A 20 -5.33 -4.79 18.07
C SER A 20 -5.12 -3.92 16.83
N TRP A 21 -6.19 -3.25 16.40
CA TRP A 21 -6.05 -2.23 15.37
C TRP A 21 -5.09 -1.15 15.87
N SER A 22 -4.11 -0.85 15.03
CA SER A 22 -3.15 0.22 15.26
C SER A 22 -3.88 1.54 15.50
N ASP A 23 -3.33 2.38 16.39
CA ASP A 23 -3.86 3.72 16.63
C ASP A 23 -3.94 4.49 15.30
N ARG A 24 -5.03 5.24 15.09
CA ARG A 24 -5.33 5.95 13.84
C ARG A 24 -4.17 6.86 13.40
N ARG A 25 -3.43 7.40 14.36
CA ARG A 25 -2.23 8.21 14.14
C ARG A 25 -1.08 7.42 13.48
N MET A 26 -0.88 6.17 13.89
CA MET A 26 0.18 5.33 13.29
C MET A 26 -0.16 4.98 11.85
N VAL A 27 -1.44 4.72 11.55
CA VAL A 27 -1.90 4.47 10.17
C VAL A 27 -1.64 5.68 9.27
N TRP A 28 -2.00 6.88 9.74
CA TRP A 28 -1.75 8.12 8.99
C TRP A 28 -0.26 8.37 8.73
N ASN A 29 0.59 8.19 9.74
CA ASN A 29 2.03 8.36 9.60
C ASN A 29 2.61 7.36 8.59
N SER A 30 2.19 6.10 8.64
CA SER A 30 2.61 5.08 7.67
C SER A 30 2.14 5.40 6.26
N THR A 31 0.91 5.89 6.07
CA THR A 31 0.41 6.30 4.76
C THR A 31 1.22 7.47 4.18
N ILE A 32 1.54 8.48 4.99
CA ILE A 32 2.36 9.62 4.57
C ILE A 32 3.76 9.15 4.17
N LEU A 33 4.37 8.25 4.93
CA LEU A 33 5.67 7.68 4.60
C LEU A 33 5.65 6.96 3.24
N VAL A 34 4.62 6.15 2.98
CA VAL A 34 4.45 5.43 1.71
C VAL A 34 4.26 6.41 0.54
N LEU A 35 3.48 7.49 0.73
CA LEU A 35 3.30 8.51 -0.30
C LEU A 35 4.61 9.20 -0.66
N ILE A 36 5.43 9.56 0.34
CA ILE A 36 6.75 10.16 0.12
C ILE A 36 7.65 9.18 -0.63
N LEU A 37 7.75 7.93 -0.16
CA LEU A 37 8.60 6.90 -0.77
C LEU A 37 8.18 6.60 -2.22
N SER A 38 6.87 6.52 -2.47
CA SER A 38 6.32 6.34 -3.81
C SER A 38 6.61 7.54 -4.71
N GLY A 39 6.50 8.77 -4.19
CA GLY A 39 6.86 9.98 -4.93
C GLY A 39 8.33 10.02 -5.32
N VAL A 40 9.23 9.69 -4.40
CA VAL A 40 10.68 9.61 -4.68
C VAL A 40 10.98 8.53 -5.72
N SER A 41 10.35 7.36 -5.60
CA SER A 41 10.51 6.27 -6.56
C SER A 41 10.03 6.67 -7.96
N ALA A 42 8.89 7.36 -8.06
CA ALA A 42 8.34 7.83 -9.33
C ALA A 42 9.27 8.85 -10.01
N VAL A 43 9.82 9.80 -9.24
CA VAL A 43 10.80 10.78 -9.76
C VAL A 43 12.06 10.08 -10.25
N TYR A 44 12.59 9.12 -9.48
CA TYR A 44 13.78 8.36 -9.87
C TYR A 44 13.56 7.58 -11.18
N ILE A 45 12.48 6.80 -11.26
CA ILE A 45 12.17 6.02 -12.46
C ILE A 45 11.95 6.94 -13.65
N GLY A 46 11.18 8.03 -13.50
CA GLY A 46 10.95 8.99 -14.57
C GLY A 46 12.23 9.67 -15.08
N LEU A 47 13.16 10.01 -14.19
CA LEU A 47 14.49 10.52 -14.58
C LEU A 47 15.28 9.50 -15.38
N VAL A 48 15.29 8.25 -14.92
CA VAL A 48 15.98 7.15 -15.60
C VAL A 48 15.38 6.93 -17.00
N ASP A 49 14.06 6.87 -17.12
CA ASP A 49 13.37 6.67 -18.40
C ASP A 49 13.67 7.79 -19.41
N LEU A 50 13.75 9.05 -18.94
CA LEU A 50 14.12 10.20 -19.77
C LEU A 50 15.58 10.13 -20.24
N LEU A 51 16.49 9.75 -19.34
CA LEU A 51 17.90 9.56 -19.68
C LEU A 51 18.07 8.44 -20.71
N PHE A 52 17.43 7.29 -20.50
CA PHE A 52 17.46 6.18 -21.45
C PHE A 52 16.87 6.57 -22.79
N SER A 53 15.72 7.26 -22.80
CA SER A 53 15.07 7.73 -24.04
C SER A 53 15.96 8.70 -24.83
N THR A 54 16.67 9.60 -24.14
CA THR A 54 17.60 10.55 -24.77
C THR A 54 18.82 9.84 -25.34
N ILE A 55 19.41 8.90 -24.60
CA ILE A 55 20.57 8.10 -25.05
C ILE A 55 20.18 7.22 -26.25
N LEU A 56 19.07 6.49 -26.16
CA LEU A 56 18.56 5.66 -27.25
C LEU A 56 18.24 6.50 -28.48
N SER A 57 17.60 7.67 -28.32
CA SER A 57 17.32 8.59 -29.43
C SER A 57 18.59 9.12 -30.10
N ASN A 58 19.68 9.33 -29.35
CA ASN A 58 20.95 9.78 -29.92
C ASN A 58 21.71 8.65 -30.62
N ILE A 59 21.48 7.38 -30.24
CA ILE A 59 22.13 6.21 -30.84
C ILE A 59 21.36 5.73 -32.09
N LEU A 60 20.03 5.86 -32.10
CA LEU A 60 19.19 5.48 -33.26
C LEU A 60 19.16 6.53 -34.38
N LYS A 61 19.83 7.66 -34.18
CA LYS A 61 20.01 8.72 -35.18
C LYS A 61 21.35 8.55 -35.88
#